data_AF-A0A5K0YSQ1-F1
#
_entry.id   AF-A0A5K0YSQ1-F1
#
_cell.length_a   1.000
_cell.length_b   1.000
_cell.length_c   1.000
_cell.angle_alpha   90.00
_cell.angle_beta   90.00
_cell.angle_gamma   90.00
#
_symmetry.space_group_name_H-M   'P 1'
#
loop_
_entity.id
_entity.type
_entity.pdbx_description
1 polymer ?
#
loop_
_entity_poly.entity_id
_entity_poly.type
_entity_poly.pdbx_seq_one_letter_code
_entity_poly.pdbx_strand_id
1 'polypeptide(L)' 'CPTTIVPFFGDQPFWGERVHARGLGPPPIPVDEFSLEKLVEAINVMLKPE' A
#
# COMPACT_ATOMS: atom_id res chain seq x y z
N CYS A 1 2.61 9.02 9.52
CA CYS A 1 1.50 8.02 9.50
C CYS A 1 1.49 7.37 8.13
N PRO A 2 2.18 6.23 7.95
CA PRO A 2 2.26 5.54 6.66
C PRO A 2 0.90 4.97 6.25
N THR A 3 0.62 4.93 4.94
CA THR A 3 -0.68 4.47 4.39
C THR A 3 -0.47 3.36 3.36
N THR A 4 -1.18 2.23 3.51
CA THR A 4 -1.26 1.19 2.47
C THR A 4 -2.54 1.34 1.65
N ILE A 5 -2.50 1.05 0.36
CA ILE A 5 -3.63 1.21 -0.57
C ILE A 5 -3.83 -0.11 -1.33
N VAL A 6 -5.08 -0.59 -1.36
CA VAL A 6 -5.52 -1.74 -2.18
C VAL A 6 -6.43 -1.20 -3.28
N PRO A 7 -5.90 -0.86 -4.47
CA PRO A 7 -6.69 -0.19 -5.50
C PRO A 7 -7.71 -1.15 -6.13
N PHE A 8 -8.95 -0.66 -6.29
CA PHE A 8 -10.03 -1.38 -6.96
C PHE A 8 -10.36 -0.79 -8.34
N PHE A 9 -10.69 0.51 -8.40
CA PHE A 9 -10.93 1.24 -9.66
C PHE A 9 -10.67 2.74 -9.53
N GLY A 10 -10.76 3.44 -10.66
CA GLY A 10 -10.66 4.90 -10.71
C GLY A 10 -9.24 5.40 -10.57
N ASP A 11 -9.04 6.42 -9.75
CA ASP A 11 -7.75 7.07 -9.52
C ASP A 11 -6.90 6.40 -8.42
N GLN A 12 -7.43 5.35 -7.78
CA GLN A 12 -6.74 4.64 -6.70
C GLN A 12 -5.38 4.04 -7.13
N PRO A 13 -5.20 3.43 -8.32
CA PRO A 13 -3.88 2.96 -8.75
C PRO A 13 -2.85 4.10 -8.83
N PHE A 14 -3.26 5.24 -9.40
CA PHE A 14 -2.41 6.42 -9.52
C PHE A 14 -2.02 6.96 -8.15
N TRP A 15 -2.99 7.18 -7.25
CA TRP A 15 -2.70 7.71 -5.91
C TRP A 15 -1.91 6.71 -5.05
N GLY A 16 -2.15 5.41 -5.21
CA GLY A 16 -1.36 4.33 -4.60
C GLY A 16 0.12 4.42 -4.96
N GLU A 17 0.42 4.55 -6.25
CA GLU A 17 1.78 4.72 -6.74
C GLU A 17 2.42 6.02 -6.19
N ARG A 18 1.68 7.14 -6.17
CA ARG A 18 2.20 8.43 -5.66
C ARG A 18 2.53 8.40 -4.16
N VAL A 19 1.72 7.72 -3.35
CA VAL A 19 1.97 7.55 -1.91
C VAL A 19 3.27 6.75 -1.70
N HIS A 20 3.40 5.62 -2.40
CA HIS A 20 4.59 4.78 -2.30
C HIS A 20 5.85 5.51 -2.79
N ALA A 21 5.79 6.17 -3.95
CA ALA A 21 6.92 6.90 -4.53
C ALA A 21 7.45 8.04 -3.65
N ARG A 22 6.63 8.56 -2.73
CA ARG A 22 7.02 9.59 -1.75
C ARG A 22 7.50 8.99 -0.42
N GLY A 23 7.60 7.67 -0.30
CA GLY A 23 7.97 7.00 0.94
C GLY A 23 6.90 7.09 2.04
N LEU A 24 5.66 7.43 1.68
CA LEU A 24 4.56 7.61 2.64
C LEU A 24 3.80 6.31 2.94
N GLY A 25 4.32 5.17 2.50
CA GLY A 25 3.72 3.85 2.69
C GLY A 25 4.37 2.75 1.85
N PRO A 26 3.98 1.48 2.10
CA PRO A 26 4.39 0.35 1.27
C PRO A 26 3.82 0.47 -0.16
N PRO A 27 4.32 -0.34 -1.11
CA PRO A 27 3.72 -0.45 -2.44
C PRO A 27 2.21 -0.78 -2.35
N PRO A 28 1.38 -0.25 -3.26
CA PRO A 28 -0.03 -0.65 -3.33
C PRO A 28 -0.15 -2.15 -3.64
N ILE A 29 -1.18 -2.79 -3.09
CA ILE A 29 -1.47 -4.21 -3.33
C ILE A 29 -2.64 -4.29 -4.32
N PRO A 30 -2.42 -4.64 -5.61
CA PRO A 30 -3.53 -4.77 -6.56
C PRO A 30 -4.60 -5.74 -6.03
N VAL A 31 -5.88 -5.44 -6.26
CA VAL A 31 -6.99 -6.21 -5.66
C VAL A 31 -6.98 -7.69 -6.09
N ASP A 32 -6.62 -7.98 -7.33
CA ASP A 32 -6.48 -9.31 -7.91
C ASP A 32 -5.29 -10.10 -7.33
N GLU A 33 -4.39 -9.37 -6.68
CA GLU A 33 -3.19 -9.87 -6.04
C GLU A 33 -3.29 -9.90 -4.52
N PHE A 34 -4.41 -9.45 -3.94
CA PHE A 34 -4.58 -9.29 -2.51
C PHE A 34 -4.56 -10.64 -1.78
N SER A 35 -3.71 -10.75 -0.76
CA SER A 35 -3.60 -11.94 0.09
C SER A 35 -3.32 -11.55 1.54
N LEU A 36 -3.52 -12.50 2.46
CA LEU A 36 -3.20 -12.32 3.88
C LEU A 36 -1.72 -11.95 4.06
N GLU A 37 -0.83 -12.65 3.35
CA GLU A 37 0.62 -12.46 3.44
C GLU A 37 1.02 -11.04 3.04
N LYS A 38 0.48 -10.55 1.92
CA LYS A 38 0.75 -9.18 1.44
C LYS A 38 0.19 -8.11 2.39
N LEU A 39 -1.00 -8.35 2.96
CA LEU A 39 -1.57 -7.44 3.96
C LEU A 39 -0.70 -7.37 5.22
N VAL A 40 -0.27 -8.52 5.74
CA VAL A 40 0.59 -8.60 6.92
C VAL A 40 1.93 -7.92 6.67
N GLU A 41 2.53 -8.11 5.50
CA GLU A 41 3.77 -7.41 5.12
C GLU A 41 3.58 -5.89 5.09
N ALA A 42 2.51 -5.40 4.47
CA ALA A 42 2.19 -3.97 4.45
C ALA A 42 2.00 -3.40 5.86
N ILE A 43 1.31 -4.12 6.76
CA ILE A 43 1.15 -3.72 8.16
C ILE A 43 2.50 -3.64 8.86
N ASN A 44 3.36 -4.65 8.68
CA ASN A 44 4.71 -4.65 9.28
C ASN A 44 5.55 -3.46 8.81
N VAL A 45 5.42 -3.05 7.54
CA VAL A 45 6.06 -1.81 7.05
C VAL A 45 5.48 -0.58 7.76
N MET A 46 4.15 -0.49 7.88
CA MET A 46 3.48 0.66 8.51
C MET A 46 3.78 0.82 10.01
N LEU A 47 4.17 -0.26 10.70
CA LEU A 47 4.53 -0.25 12.12
C LEU A 47 5.99 0.14 12.41
N LYS A 48 6.85 0.26 11.39
CA LYS A 48 8.25 0.64 11.60
C LYS A 48 8.32 2.10 12.11
N PRO A 49 9.02 2.36 13.22
CA PRO A 49 9.37 3.74 13.58
C PRO A 49 10.27 4.32 12.48
N GLU A 50 10.03 5.58 12.10
CA GLU A 50 10.80 6.31 11.08
C GLU A 50 12.30 6.42 11.43
#